data_AF-A0A0M2U9R1-F1
#
_entry.id   AF-A0A0M2U9R1-F1
#
_cell.length_a   1.000
_cell.length_b   1.000
_cell.length_c   1.000
_cell.angle_alpha   90.00
_cell.angle_beta   90.00
_cell.angle_gamma   90.00
#
_symmetry.space_group_name_H-M   'P 1'
#
loop_
_entity.id
_entity.type
_entity.pdbx_description
1 polymer ?
#
loop_
_entity_poly.entity_id
_entity_poly.type
_entity_poly.pdbx_seq_one_letter_code
_entity_poly.pdbx_strand_id
1 'polypeptide(L)' 'MAKFTGTDKLLPEPVLEEFKYEIAEDMGIGTQVREGYWGEVTSRDCGHVGGKIGGNMVKVMIREVEKLLAGNPI' A
#
# COMPACT_ATOMS: atom_id res chain seq x y z
N MET A 1 -9.40 -8.55 -22.91
CA MET A 1 -9.07 -7.66 -21.78
C MET A 1 -9.12 -8.49 -20.51
N ALA A 2 -8.07 -8.46 -19.69
CA ALA A 2 -8.07 -9.17 -18.42
C ALA A 2 -9.22 -8.65 -17.54
N LYS A 3 -10.15 -9.54 -17.19
CA LYS A 3 -11.22 -9.24 -16.24
C LYS A 3 -10.63 -9.34 -14.84
N PHE A 4 -10.14 -8.24 -14.29
CA PHE A 4 -9.87 -8.14 -12.84
C PHE A 4 -11.22 -8.06 -12.12
N THR A 5 -11.88 -9.20 -11.99
CA THR A 5 -13.05 -9.37 -11.11
C THR A 5 -12.55 -10.02 -9.83
N GLY A 6 -12.35 -9.22 -8.79
CA GLY A 6 -11.85 -9.67 -7.49
C GLY A 6 -11.87 -8.54 -6.48
N THR A 7 -12.98 -8.43 -5.78
CA THR A 7 -13.31 -7.45 -4.75
C THR A 7 -12.62 -7.75 -3.41
N ASP A 8 -11.46 -8.42 -3.43
CA ASP A 8 -10.77 -8.89 -2.23
C ASP A 8 -9.50 -8.07 -2.00
N LYS A 9 -9.54 -7.20 -0.98
CA LYS A 9 -8.38 -6.42 -0.55
C LYS A 9 -7.33 -7.38 0.01
N LEU A 10 -6.06 -7.20 -0.38
CA LEU A 10 -4.93 -8.03 0.08
C LEU A 10 -4.77 -8.00 1.60
N LEU A 11 -5.05 -6.84 2.20
CA LEU A 11 -4.92 -6.59 3.63
C LEU A 11 -6.24 -6.06 4.20
N PRO A 12 -6.52 -6.28 5.49
CA PRO A 12 -7.66 -5.66 6.17
C PRO A 12 -7.60 -4.13 6.08
N GLU A 13 -8.77 -3.49 5.99
CA GLU A 13 -8.86 -2.03 5.89
C GLU A 13 -8.13 -1.27 7.00
N PRO A 14 -8.23 -1.67 8.28
CA PRO A 14 -7.54 -0.94 9.35
C PRO A 14 -6.01 -0.95 9.18
N VAL A 15 -5.46 -2.08 8.73
CA VAL A 15 -4.02 -2.24 8.49
C VAL A 15 -3.56 -1.36 7.34
N LEU A 16 -4.35 -1.27 6.26
CA LEU A 16 -4.06 -0.40 5.13
C LEU A 16 -4.09 1.08 5.52
N GLU A 17 -5.06 1.46 6.35
CA GLU A 17 -5.19 2.83 6.84
C GLU A 17 -4.01 3.22 7.76
N GLU A 18 -3.65 2.37 8.72
CA GLU A 18 -2.48 2.59 9.58
C GLU A 18 -1.21 2.74 8.74
N PHE A 19 -1.00 1.82 7.80
CA PHE A 19 0.18 1.84 6.94
C PHE A 19 0.27 3.10 6.08
N LYS A 20 -0.87 3.61 5.59
CA LYS A 20 -0.92 4.87 4.85
C LYS A 20 -0.38 6.04 5.68
N TYR A 21 -0.78 6.12 6.95
CA TYR A 21 -0.31 7.17 7.85
C TYR A 21 1.14 6.96 8.30
N GLU A 22 1.59 5.72 8.50
CA GLU A 22 3.01 5.43 8.78
C GLU A 22 3.92 5.91 7.64
N ILE A 23 3.57 5.59 6.39
CA ILE A 23 4.33 6.04 5.22
C ILE A 23 4.29 7.56 5.08
N ALA A 24 3.19 8.20 5.48
CA ALA A 24 3.08 9.66 5.48
C ALA A 24 3.99 10.32 6.53
N GLU A 25 4.10 9.73 7.73
CA GLU A 25 5.05 10.17 8.77
C GLU A 25 6.49 10.05 8.28
N ASP A 26 6.86 8.90 7.71
CA ASP A 26 8.19 8.67 7.12
C ASP A 26 8.57 9.67 6.02
N MET A 27 7.55 10.28 5.41
CA MET A 27 7.70 11.26 4.34
C MET A 27 7.62 12.71 4.82
N GLY A 28 7.44 12.94 6.12
CA GLY A 28 7.37 14.28 6.71
C GLY A 28 6.07 15.05 6.41
N ILE A 29 5.06 14.37 5.86
CA ILE A 29 3.73 14.95 5.62
C ILE A 29 2.67 14.45 6.60
N GLY A 30 3.07 13.63 7.59
CA GLY A 30 2.18 12.99 8.56
C GLY A 30 1.24 13.95 9.27
N THR A 31 1.75 15.07 9.78
CA THR A 31 0.93 16.11 10.43
C THR A 31 -0.11 16.72 9.48
N GLN A 32 0.28 16.98 8.23
CA GLN A 32 -0.60 17.55 7.20
C GLN A 32 -1.77 16.62 6.86
N VAL A 33 -1.57 15.30 6.96
CA VAL A 33 -2.60 14.31 6.60
C VAL A 33 -3.39 13.78 7.79
N ARG A 34 -2.82 13.78 9.00
CA ARG A 34 -3.51 13.33 10.22
C ARG A 34 -4.46 14.39 10.76
N GLU A 35 -4.03 15.65 10.74
CA GLU A 35 -4.82 16.78 11.25
C GLU A 35 -5.49 17.57 10.12
N GLY A 36 -4.97 17.46 8.90
CA GLY A 36 -5.48 18.13 7.71
C GLY A 36 -6.15 17.18 6.71
N TYR A 37 -6.03 17.53 5.42
CA TYR A 37 -6.70 16.81 4.33
C TYR A 37 -5.72 16.46 3.21
N TRP A 38 -5.80 15.23 2.69
CA TRP A 38 -4.97 14.75 1.58
C TRP A 38 -5.07 15.60 0.30
N GLY A 39 -6.16 16.36 0.11
CA GLY A 39 -6.30 17.27 -1.03
C GLY A 39 -5.51 18.58 -0.91
N GLU A 40 -5.03 18.93 0.29
CA GLU A 40 -4.16 20.09 0.51
C GLU A 40 -2.68 19.74 0.31
N VAL A 41 -2.36 18.45 0.37
CA VAL A 41 -1.04 17.91 0.07
C VAL A 41 -0.80 17.91 -1.44
N THR A 42 0.43 18.19 -1.87
CA THR A 42 0.76 18.22 -3.29
C THR A 42 0.51 16.86 -3.94
N SER A 43 -0.01 16.84 -5.17
CA SER A 43 -0.25 15.59 -5.91
C SER A 43 1.02 14.74 -6.06
N ARG A 44 2.19 15.39 -6.08
CA ARG A 44 3.50 14.74 -6.11
C ARG A 44 3.73 13.92 -4.83
N ASP A 45 3.49 14.50 -3.67
CA ASP A 45 3.72 13.83 -2.38
C ASP A 45 2.71 12.72 -2.14
N CYS A 46 1.43 12.96 -2.48
CA CYS A 46 0.40 11.93 -2.48
C CYS A 46 0.78 10.75 -3.40
N GLY A 47 1.32 11.05 -4.59
CA GLY A 47 1.80 10.04 -5.53
C GLY A 47 2.98 9.23 -4.99
N HIS A 48 3.93 9.88 -4.31
CA HIS A 48 5.05 9.19 -3.67
C HIS A 48 4.60 8.27 -2.52
N VAL A 49 3.67 8.73 -1.66
CA VAL A 49 3.08 7.89 -0.60
C VAL A 49 2.39 6.68 -1.19
N GLY A 50 1.49 6.89 -2.17
CA GLY A 50 0.78 5.80 -2.85
C GLY A 50 1.72 4.83 -3.55
N GLY A 51 2.79 5.32 -4.17
CA GLY A 51 3.82 4.50 -4.81
C GLY A 51 4.60 3.63 -3.81
N LYS A 52 4.96 4.18 -2.64
CA LYS A 52 5.60 3.39 -1.56
C LYS A 52 4.67 2.31 -1.01
N ILE A 53 3.39 2.65 -0.78
CA ILE A 53 2.37 1.70 -0.29
C ILE A 53 2.22 0.56 -1.30
N GLY A 54 1.88 0.88 -2.55
CA GLY A 54 1.65 -0.12 -3.60
C GLY A 54 2.89 -0.98 -3.89
N GLY A 55 4.08 -0.36 -3.95
CA GLY A 55 5.33 -1.07 -4.16
C GLY A 55 5.67 -2.06 -3.05
N ASN A 56 5.41 -1.68 -1.79
CA ASN A 56 5.61 -2.58 -0.65
C ASN A 56 4.60 -3.72 -0.64
N MET A 57 3.33 -3.45 -0.97
CA MET A 57 2.30 -4.49 -1.11
C MET A 57 2.68 -5.51 -2.19
N VAL A 58 3.15 -5.06 -3.35
CA VAL A 58 3.58 -5.96 -4.43
C VAL A 58 4.75 -6.84 -4.01
N LYS A 59 5.73 -6.29 -3.29
CA LYS A 59 6.86 -7.08 -2.76
C LYS A 59 6.39 -8.16 -1.78
N VAL A 60 5.42 -7.85 -0.91
CA VAL A 60 4.83 -8.83 0.01
C VAL A 60 4.09 -9.92 -0.76
N MET A 61 3.27 -9.55 -1.77
CA MET A 61 2.58 -10.53 -2.62
C MET A 61 3.55 -11.49 -3.31
N ILE A 62 4.63 -10.97 -3.88
CA ILE A 62 5.65 -11.80 -4.56
C ILE A 62 6.28 -12.78 -3.57
N ARG A 63 6.73 -12.30 -2.40
CA ARG A 63 7.34 -13.15 -1.36
C ARG A 63 6.41 -14.28 -0.92
N GLU A 64 5.12 -13.98 -0.80
CA GLU A 64 4.14 -14.97 -0.34
C GLU A 64 3.87 -16.02 -1.41
N VAL A 65 3.82 -15.62 -2.69
CA VAL A 65 3.77 -16.56 -3.81
C VAL A 65 5.04 -17.41 -3.89
N GLU A 66 6.23 -16.82 -3.71
CA GLU A 66 7.51 -17.56 -3.69
C GLU A 66 7.53 -18.61 -2.58
N LYS A 67 7.03 -18.31 -1.38
CA LYS A 67 6.91 -19.27 -0.28
C LYS A 67 5.95 -20.41 -0.60
N LEU A 68 4.80 -20.09 -1.21
CA LEU A 68 3.82 -21.11 -1.63
C LEU A 68 4.42 -22.07 -2.67
N LEU A 69 5.17 -21.54 -3.64
CA LEU A 69 5.86 -22.35 -4.64
C LEU A 69 7.00 -23.17 -4.05
N ALA A 70 7.74 -22.65 -3.07
CA ALA A 70 8.80 -23.39 -2.40
C ALA A 70 8.26 -24.52 -1.50
N GLY A 71 7.07 -24.35 -0.92
CA GLY A 71 6.40 -25.35 -0.09
C GLY A 71 5.62 -26.41 -0.86
N ASN A 72 5.33 -26.17 -2.14
CA ASN A 72 4.61 -27.09 -3.00
C ASN A 72 5.45 -27.34 -4.26
N PRO A 73 6.43 -28.28 -4.22
CA PRO A 73 7.19 -28.62 -5.40
C PRO A 73 6.21 -29.09 -6.48
N ILE A 74 6.31 -28.48 -7.65
CA ILE A 74 5.54 -28.82 -8.85
C ILE A 74 5.84 -30.27 -9.24
#